data_AF-A0A7K3GZ43-F1
#
_entry.id   AF-A0A7K3GZ43-F1
#
_cell.length_a   1.000
_cell.length_b   1.000
_cell.length_c   1.000
_cell.angle_alpha   90.00
_cell.angle_beta   90.00
_cell.angle_gamma   90.00
#
_symmetry.space_group_name_H-M   'P 1'
#
loop_
_entity.id
_entity.type
_entity.pdbx_description
1 polymer ?
#
loop_
_entity_poly.entity_id
_entity_poly.type
_entity_poly.pdbx_seq_one_letter_code
_entity_poly.pdbx_strand_id
1 'polypeptide(L)' 'DVPGSVGRDSPFGVHIGERVDGRARLTGAVDDVHVWNRALTDEEIAAADPPAAVGNTVLHLPMDTVDGVAAGD' A
#
# COMPACT_ATOMS: atom_id res chain seq x y z
N ASP A 1 -0.58 -21.69 5.05
CA ASP A 1 -0.41 -21.31 3.65
C ASP A 1 -0.77 -19.83 3.56
N VAL A 2 0.16 -18.97 3.20
CA VAL A 2 -0.08 -17.52 3.15
C VAL A 2 -0.53 -17.21 1.72
N PRO A 3 -1.77 -16.75 1.48
CA PRO A 3 -2.19 -16.37 0.14
C PRO A 3 -1.35 -15.18 -0.32
N GLY A 4 -0.42 -15.40 -1.25
CA GLY A 4 0.42 -14.35 -1.82
C GLY A 4 1.84 -14.82 -2.18
N SER A 5 2.50 -14.09 -3.06
CA SER A 5 3.91 -14.31 -3.41
C SER A 5 4.75 -13.15 -2.87
N VAL A 6 5.80 -13.46 -2.10
CA VAL A 6 6.78 -12.47 -1.62
C VAL A 6 8.11 -12.74 -2.33
N GLY A 7 8.55 -11.81 -3.19
CA GLY A 7 9.88 -11.86 -3.79
C GLY A 7 10.87 -11.09 -2.93
N ARG A 8 11.81 -11.78 -2.26
CA ARG A 8 12.86 -11.14 -1.46
C ARG A 8 14.09 -10.74 -2.26
N ASP A 9 14.22 -11.29 -3.47
CA ASP A 9 15.41 -11.18 -4.32
C ASP A 9 15.19 -10.33 -5.59
N SER A 10 14.05 -9.64 -5.69
CA SER A 10 13.78 -8.72 -6.81
C SER A 10 14.12 -7.29 -6.40
N PRO A 11 15.08 -6.62 -7.06
CA PRO A 11 15.50 -5.27 -6.70
C PRO A 11 14.51 -4.15 -7.10
N PHE A 12 13.21 -4.46 -7.23
CA PHE A 12 12.22 -3.54 -7.78
C PHE A 12 11.33 -2.95 -6.68
N GLY A 13 10.80 -1.74 -6.94
CA GLY A 13 10.02 -0.94 -5.99
C GLY A 13 8.73 -1.62 -5.50
N VAL A 14 7.98 -0.92 -4.65
CA VAL A 14 6.69 -1.41 -4.14
C VAL A 14 5.64 -1.30 -5.26
N HIS A 15 4.98 -2.42 -5.60
CA HIS A 15 3.83 -2.45 -6.50
C HIS A 15 2.55 -2.65 -5.68
N ILE A 16 1.54 -1.80 -5.94
CA ILE A 16 0.20 -1.90 -5.35
C ILE A 16 -0.78 -2.16 -6.48
N GLY A 17 -1.66 -3.16 -6.32
CA GLY A 17 -2.66 -3.49 -7.34
C GLY A 17 -2.11 -4.21 -8.58
N GLU A 18 -0.86 -4.66 -8.58
CA GLU A 18 -0.31 -5.54 -9.61
C GLU A 18 0.79 -6.46 -9.04
N ARG A 19 1.12 -7.52 -9.78
CA ARG A 19 2.26 -8.37 -9.44
C ARG A 19 3.56 -7.71 -9.89
N VAL A 20 4.67 -8.10 -9.27
CA VAL A 20 6.03 -7.63 -9.59
C VAL A 20 6.42 -7.87 -11.06
N ASP A 21 5.82 -8.86 -11.73
CA ASP A 21 6.02 -9.11 -13.17
C ASP A 21 5.09 -8.31 -14.10
N GLY A 22 4.37 -7.30 -13.55
CA GLY A 22 3.45 -6.42 -14.27
C GLY A 22 2.13 -7.06 -14.67
N ARG A 23 1.88 -8.32 -14.27
CA ARG A 23 0.66 -9.07 -14.59
C ARG A 23 -0.34 -9.05 -13.44
N ALA A 24 -1.54 -9.59 -13.71
CA ALA A 24 -2.63 -9.75 -12.74
C ALA A 24 -2.94 -8.45 -11.99
N ARG A 25 -3.28 -7.42 -12.76
CA ARG A 25 -3.71 -6.14 -12.22
C ARG A 25 -5.03 -6.30 -11.49
N LEU A 26 -5.18 -5.62 -10.37
CA LEU A 26 -6.44 -5.49 -9.67
C LEU A 26 -7.43 -4.77 -10.58
N THR A 27 -8.60 -5.37 -10.78
CA THR A 27 -9.74 -4.71 -11.42
C THR A 27 -10.65 -4.19 -10.31
N GLY A 28 -10.45 -2.94 -9.91
CA GLY A 28 -11.15 -2.32 -8.80
C GLY A 28 -10.40 -1.10 -8.26
N ALA A 29 -10.92 -0.51 -7.19
CA ALA A 29 -10.26 0.59 -6.49
C ALA A 29 -9.38 0.06 -5.36
N VAL A 30 -8.29 0.79 -5.09
CA VAL A 30 -7.48 0.68 -3.87
C VAL A 30 -7.58 2.03 -3.18
N ASP A 31 -7.58 2.01 -1.86
CA ASP A 31 -7.64 3.20 -1.02
C ASP A 31 -6.84 2.97 0.26
N ASP A 32 -6.43 4.07 0.92
CA ASP A 32 -5.79 4.13 2.24
C ASP A 32 -4.72 3.05 2.49
N VAL A 33 -3.64 3.07 1.72
CA VAL A 33 -2.56 2.06 1.83
C VAL A 33 -1.55 2.46 2.89
N HIS A 34 -1.31 1.56 3.85
CA HIS A 34 -0.31 1.73 4.91
C HIS A 34 0.75 0.62 4.92
N VAL A 35 1.98 0.97 5.27
CA VAL A 35 3.08 0.02 5.53
C VAL A 35 3.73 0.34 6.87
N TRP A 36 3.89 -0.66 7.74
CA TRP A 36 4.55 -0.53 9.04
C TRP A 36 5.87 -1.31 9.09
N ASN A 37 6.84 -0.79 9.84
CA ASN A 37 8.12 -1.48 10.10
C ASN A 37 8.07 -2.43 11.31
N ARG A 38 6.88 -2.69 11.83
CA ARG A 38 6.61 -3.56 12.99
C ARG A 38 5.34 -4.36 12.76
N ALA A 39 5.17 -5.42 13.54
CA ALA A 39 3.87 -6.08 13.64
C ALA A 39 2.87 -5.17 14.38
N LEU A 40 1.64 -5.14 13.88
CA LEU A 40 0.50 -4.56 14.58
C LEU A 40 -0.15 -5.60 15.50
N THR A 41 -0.80 -5.17 16.58
CA THR A 41 -1.66 -6.04 17.40
C THR A 41 -3.04 -6.20 16.78
N ASP A 42 -3.81 -7.19 17.26
CA ASP A 42 -5.17 -7.43 16.79
C ASP A 42 -6.08 -6.22 17.07
N GLU A 43 -5.90 -5.55 18.20
CA GLU A 43 -6.64 -4.33 18.55
C GLU A 43 -6.31 -3.16 17.61
N GLU A 44 -5.05 -3.02 17.21
CA GLU A 44 -4.61 -1.99 16.27
C GLU A 44 -5.17 -2.24 14.86
N ILE A 45 -5.31 -3.50 14.45
CA ILE A 45 -5.94 -3.87 13.18
C ILE A 45 -7.46 -3.63 13.23
N ALA A 46 -8.10 -3.95 14.36
CA ALA A 46 -9.55 -3.84 14.52
C ALA A 46 -10.06 -2.39 14.65
N ALA A 47 -9.18 -1.43 14.97
CA ALA A 47 -9.56 -0.04 15.20
C ALA A 47 -10.17 0.66 13.97
N ALA A 48 -10.09 0.07 12.77
CA ALA A 48 -10.60 0.56 11.47
C ALA A 48 -10.04 1.91 10.99
N ASP A 49 -9.49 2.71 11.91
CA ASP A 49 -8.59 3.81 11.67
C ASP A 49 -7.16 3.27 11.90
N PRO A 50 -6.50 2.72 10.85
CA PRO A 50 -5.12 2.28 10.97
C PRO A 50 -4.31 3.44 11.53
N PRO A 51 -3.53 3.25 12.61
CA PRO A 51 -2.98 4.34 13.40
C PRO A 51 -2.29 5.36 12.50
N ALA A 52 -3.02 6.44 12.18
CA ALA A 52 -2.61 7.41 11.20
C ALA A 52 -1.35 8.08 11.75
N ALA A 53 -0.21 7.73 11.16
CA ALA A 53 1.07 8.36 11.44
C ALA A 53 1.44 8.50 12.93
N VAL A 54 1.09 7.53 13.80
CA VAL A 54 1.63 7.50 15.17
C VAL A 54 3.05 6.90 15.11
N GLY A 55 3.99 7.71 14.62
CA GLY A 55 5.45 7.53 14.68
C GLY A 55 6.09 6.44 13.81
N ASN A 56 5.35 5.40 13.38
CA ASN A 56 5.97 4.15 12.90
C ASN A 56 5.47 3.65 11.53
N THR A 57 4.66 4.44 10.83
CA THR A 57 4.23 4.13 9.46
C THR A 57 5.36 4.53 8.48
N VAL A 58 5.84 3.57 7.69
CA VAL A 58 6.87 3.76 6.66
C VAL A 58 6.30 4.42 5.42
N LEU A 59 5.03 4.12 5.10
CA LEU A 59 4.32 4.62 3.93
C LEU A 59 2.84 4.77 4.27
N HIS A 60 2.27 5.93 3.98
CA HIS A 60 0.82 6.16 3.97
C HIS A 60 0.45 6.80 2.63
N LEU A 61 -0.41 6.13 1.86
CA LEU A 61 -0.95 6.60 0.59
C LEU A 61 -2.47 6.67 0.71
N PRO A 62 -3.04 7.85 1.03
CA PRO A 62 -4.48 7.99 1.18
C PRO A 62 -5.26 7.86 -0.12
N MET A 63 -4.63 7.99 -1.31
CA MET A 63 -5.28 7.86 -2.63
C MET A 63 -6.54 8.75 -2.89
N ASP A 64 -6.80 9.73 -2.02
CA ASP A 64 -7.92 10.68 -2.11
C ASP A 64 -7.80 11.70 -3.26
N THR A 65 -6.58 11.98 -3.71
CA THR A 65 -6.31 13.01 -4.71
C THR A 65 -5.48 12.47 -5.86
N VAL A 66 -5.79 12.95 -7.05
CA VAL A 66 -4.91 12.81 -8.22
C VAL A 66 -4.26 14.17 -8.42
N ASP A 67 -2.95 14.26 -8.14
CA ASP A 67 -2.17 15.44 -8.48
C ASP A 67 -2.01 15.49 -10.01
N GLY A 68 -2.97 16.09 -10.69
CA GLY A 68 -2.85 16.40 -12.10
C GLY A 68 -1.83 17.50 -12.29
N VAL A 69 -0.72 17.21 -12.98
CA VAL A 69 0.02 18.30 -13.64
C VAL A 69 -0.96 18.87 -14.65
N ALA A 70 -1.45 20.10 -14.41
CA ALA A 70 -2.24 20.82 -15.38
C ALA A 70 -1.48 20.75 -16.71
N ALA A 71 -2.09 20.12 -17.73
CA ALA A 71 -1.57 20.19 -19.07
C ALA A 71 -1.50 21.68 -19.39
N GLY A 72 -0.28 22.22 -19.47
CA GLY A 72 -0.07 23.63 -19.78
C GLY A 72 -0.75 23.95 -21.10
N ASP A 73 -1.51 25.06 -21.10
CA ASP A 73 -1.92 25.77 -22.32
C ASP A 73 -0.71 26.07 -23.24
#